data_AF-A0A964Z2U2-F1
#
_entry.id   AF-A0A964Z2U2-F1
#
_cell.length_a   1.000
_cell.length_b   1.000
_cell.length_c   1.000
_cell.angle_alpha   90.00
_cell.angle_beta   90.00
_cell.angle_gamma   90.00
#
_symmetry.space_group_name_H-M   'P 1'
#
loop_
_entity.id
_entity.type
_entity.pdbx_description
1 polymer ?
#
loop_
_entity_poly.entity_id
_entity_poly.type
_entity_poly.pdbx_seq_one_letter_code
_entity_poly.pdbx_strand_id
1 'polypeptide(L)'
;MVSTPAERKRLIQGVVVVGAGLAVPQVLAYAASVIAARLLIPAEFGAFGAMQGITQIGTPIGLGIQAIAARRLVNKSNNPHHDLLKFGLEVAIAVMLLTLVISFPLSGIFNIDYWVLVLTIGAIAPFVFISTQIGIAQGKEFYLRLAGIYIVFGIGRSISAIVGLFIYPELISVGIGFFGGTLISAILAHFILGNSKKFWKSNRAKKSVNELLKATQALFALYVLVNIDVLLARIVLTPEESGIYAVGMLVAKIAFFMPQAITVVL
;
A
#
# COMPACT_ATOMS: atom_id res chain seq x y z
N MET A 1 -21.47 -30.68 2.00
CA MET A 1 -22.32 -29.92 2.95
C MET A 1 -22.95 -28.77 2.17
N VAL A 2 -24.28 -28.72 2.10
CA VAL A 2 -25.00 -27.62 1.43
C VAL A 2 -25.14 -26.48 2.43
N SER A 3 -24.63 -25.29 2.10
CA SER A 3 -24.70 -24.11 2.97
C SER A 3 -26.14 -23.67 3.18
N THR A 4 -26.47 -23.31 4.41
CA THR A 4 -27.80 -22.80 4.77
C THR A 4 -28.06 -21.43 4.09
N PRO A 5 -29.33 -21.05 3.85
CA PRO A 5 -29.66 -19.73 3.29
C PRO A 5 -29.08 -18.55 4.10
N ALA A 6 -28.97 -18.70 5.42
CA ALA A 6 -28.37 -17.70 6.31
C ALA A 6 -26.85 -17.59 6.16
N GLU A 7 -26.15 -18.72 5.98
CA GLU A 7 -24.72 -18.74 5.67
C GLU A 7 -24.44 -18.13 4.29
N ARG A 8 -25.27 -18.45 3.28
CA ARG A 8 -25.17 -17.86 1.95
C ARG A 8 -25.36 -16.34 1.99
N LYS A 9 -26.36 -15.85 2.74
CA LYS A 9 -26.58 -14.40 2.93
C LYS A 9 -25.40 -13.71 3.63
N ARG A 10 -24.84 -14.32 4.68
CA ARG A 10 -23.66 -13.80 5.38
C ARG A 10 -22.41 -13.76 4.49
N LEU A 11 -22.21 -14.79 3.68
CA LEU A 11 -21.11 -14.84 2.70
C LEU A 11 -21.26 -13.75 1.65
N ILE A 12 -22.46 -13.60 1.06
CA ILE A 12 -22.74 -12.54 0.07
C ILE A 12 -22.52 -11.17 0.69
N GLN A 13 -23.03 -10.92 1.91
CA GLN A 13 -22.80 -9.66 2.61
C GLN A 13 -21.31 -9.42 2.90
N GLY A 14 -20.58 -10.45 3.30
CA GLY A 14 -19.13 -10.39 3.51
C GLY A 14 -18.37 -10.02 2.24
N VAL A 15 -18.72 -10.65 1.12
CA VAL A 15 -18.13 -10.37 -0.21
C VAL A 15 -18.41 -8.94 -0.64
N VAL A 16 -19.66 -8.49 -0.57
CA VAL A 16 -20.04 -7.11 -0.96
C VAL A 16 -19.33 -6.07 -0.10
N VAL A 17 -19.30 -6.27 1.22
CA VAL A 17 -18.67 -5.30 2.14
C VAL A 17 -17.16 -5.26 1.97
N VAL A 18 -16.50 -6.41 1.82
CA VAL A 18 -15.06 -6.46 1.55
C VAL A 18 -14.75 -5.91 0.16
N GLY A 19 -15.59 -6.18 -0.83
CA GLY A 19 -15.44 -5.64 -2.18
C GLY A 19 -15.53 -4.13 -2.22
N ALA A 20 -16.51 -3.54 -1.53
CA ALA A 20 -16.60 -2.10 -1.34
C ALA A 20 -15.36 -1.54 -0.61
N GLY A 21 -14.89 -2.24 0.43
CA GLY A 21 -13.67 -1.87 1.15
C GLY A 21 -12.44 -1.85 0.24
N LEU A 22 -12.28 -2.83 -0.64
CA LEU A 22 -11.18 -2.91 -1.61
C LEU A 22 -11.27 -1.82 -2.69
N ALA A 23 -12.47 -1.44 -3.12
CA ALA A 23 -12.66 -0.43 -4.17
C ALA A 23 -12.30 0.99 -3.69
N VAL A 24 -12.60 1.33 -2.43
CA VAL A 24 -12.41 2.69 -1.89
C VAL A 24 -10.96 3.19 -2.01
N PRO A 25 -9.92 2.47 -1.55
CA PRO A 25 -8.54 2.90 -1.71
C PRO A 25 -8.13 3.13 -3.16
N GLN A 26 -8.62 2.31 -4.08
CA GLN A 26 -8.29 2.41 -5.50
C GLN A 26 -8.90 3.69 -6.09
N VAL A 27 -10.21 3.89 -5.92
CA VAL A 27 -10.92 5.09 -6.39
C VAL A 27 -10.27 6.36 -5.84
N LEU A 28 -9.94 6.39 -4.53
CA LEU A 28 -9.29 7.53 -3.91
C LEU A 28 -7.84 7.74 -4.41
N ALA A 29 -7.11 6.67 -4.73
CA ALA A 29 -5.77 6.77 -5.34
C ALA A 29 -5.84 7.45 -6.72
N TYR A 30 -6.82 7.07 -7.53
CA TYR A 30 -7.03 7.64 -8.86
C TYR A 30 -7.45 9.10 -8.76
N ALA A 31 -8.42 9.41 -7.89
CA ALA A 31 -8.84 10.78 -7.64
C ALA A 31 -7.66 11.66 -7.20
N ALA A 32 -6.83 11.17 -6.28
CA ALA A 32 -5.61 11.88 -5.85
C ALA A 32 -4.65 12.14 -7.01
N SER A 33 -4.44 11.15 -7.89
CA SER A 33 -3.55 11.29 -9.04
C SER A 33 -4.08 12.29 -10.08
N VAL A 34 -5.39 12.31 -10.32
CA VAL A 34 -6.03 13.29 -11.23
C VAL A 34 -5.99 14.70 -10.63
N ILE A 35 -6.22 14.85 -9.33
CA ILE A 35 -6.11 16.14 -8.64
C ILE A 35 -4.66 16.64 -8.69
N ALA A 36 -3.68 15.78 -8.40
CA ALA A 36 -2.27 16.12 -8.50
C ALA A 36 -1.89 16.57 -9.92
N ALA A 37 -2.40 15.91 -10.97
CA ALA A 37 -2.17 16.29 -12.36
C ALA A 37 -2.72 17.68 -12.72
N ARG A 38 -3.70 18.19 -11.98
CA ARG A 38 -4.29 19.52 -12.19
C ARG A 38 -3.65 20.61 -11.33
N LEU A 39 -3.09 20.25 -10.18
CA LEU A 39 -2.50 21.19 -9.23
C LEU A 39 -1.00 21.36 -9.44
N LEU A 40 -0.30 20.30 -9.86
CA LEU A 40 1.15 20.32 -10.08
C LEU A 40 1.47 20.75 -11.51
N ILE A 41 2.58 21.49 -11.65
CA ILE A 41 3.18 21.74 -12.96
C ILE A 41 3.74 20.42 -13.54
N PRO A 42 3.94 20.32 -14.87
CA PRO A 42 4.39 19.09 -15.51
C PRO A 42 5.68 18.50 -14.91
N ALA A 43 6.67 19.34 -14.62
CA ALA A 43 7.93 18.91 -14.02
C ALA A 43 7.75 18.21 -12.66
N GLU A 44 6.91 18.77 -11.78
CA GLU A 44 6.58 18.21 -10.47
C GLU A 44 5.69 16.98 -10.60
N PHE A 45 4.78 16.95 -11.57
CA PHE A 45 3.95 15.78 -11.82
C PHE A 45 4.77 14.59 -12.36
N GLY A 46 5.82 14.85 -13.13
CA GLY A 46 6.80 13.83 -13.55
C GLY A 46 7.52 13.21 -12.35
N ALA A 47 7.96 14.04 -11.39
CA ALA A 47 8.55 13.58 -10.14
C ALA A 47 7.54 12.78 -9.28
N PHE A 48 6.29 13.26 -9.16
CA PHE A 48 5.20 12.52 -8.52
C PHE A 48 4.97 11.14 -9.16
N GLY A 49 5.00 11.07 -10.49
CA GLY A 49 4.89 9.82 -11.25
C GLY A 49 6.01 8.84 -10.94
N ALA A 50 7.27 9.31 -10.91
CA ALA A 50 8.42 8.50 -10.55
C ALA A 50 8.33 8.00 -9.08
N MET A 51 7.98 8.89 -8.15
CA MET A 51 7.74 8.54 -6.74
C MET A 51 6.67 7.46 -6.60
N GLN A 52 5.52 7.59 -7.28
CA GLN A 52 4.50 6.55 -7.30
C GLN A 52 5.00 5.25 -7.91
N GLY A 53 5.80 5.30 -8.97
CA GLY A 53 6.44 4.13 -9.57
C GLY A 53 7.27 3.35 -8.55
N ILE A 54 8.15 4.05 -7.82
CA ILE A 54 8.99 3.45 -6.77
C ILE A 54 8.13 2.86 -5.64
N THR A 55 7.12 3.59 -5.17
CA THR A 55 6.21 3.08 -4.13
C THR A 55 5.43 1.84 -4.61
N GLN A 56 5.01 1.80 -5.86
CA GLN A 56 4.35 0.63 -6.45
C GLN A 56 5.29 -0.57 -6.50
N ILE A 57 6.57 -0.38 -6.87
CA ILE A 57 7.58 -1.44 -6.85
C ILE A 57 7.77 -2.05 -5.45
N GLY A 58 7.59 -1.27 -4.38
CA GLY A 58 7.64 -1.76 -3.00
C GLY A 58 6.35 -2.41 -2.47
N THR A 59 5.21 -2.20 -3.14
CA THR A 59 3.89 -2.71 -2.73
C THR A 59 3.84 -4.24 -2.55
N PRO A 60 4.51 -5.06 -3.37
CA PRO A 60 4.58 -6.52 -3.20
C PRO A 60 5.00 -6.99 -1.81
N ILE A 61 5.81 -6.22 -1.06
CA ILE A 61 6.22 -6.58 0.31
C ILE A 61 4.98 -6.65 1.23
N GLY A 62 4.08 -5.66 1.11
CA GLY A 62 2.81 -5.62 1.84
C GLY A 62 1.88 -6.76 1.44
N LEU A 63 1.74 -7.02 0.14
CA LEU A 63 0.90 -8.11 -0.37
C LEU A 63 1.41 -9.49 0.08
N GLY A 64 2.73 -9.69 0.04
CA GLY A 64 3.36 -10.92 0.51
C GLY A 64 3.11 -11.18 1.99
N ILE A 65 3.29 -10.17 2.84
CA ILE A 65 3.06 -10.33 4.28
C ILE A 65 1.58 -10.52 4.62
N GLN A 66 0.67 -9.85 3.89
CA GLN A 66 -0.77 -10.06 3.99
C GLN A 66 -1.14 -11.53 3.71
N ALA A 67 -0.65 -12.08 2.60
CA ALA A 67 -0.92 -13.47 2.21
C ALA A 67 -0.38 -14.48 3.25
N ILE A 68 0.84 -14.25 3.77
CA ILE A 68 1.44 -15.08 4.82
C ILE A 68 0.59 -15.03 6.10
N ALA A 69 0.19 -13.83 6.52
CA ALA A 69 -0.61 -13.63 7.72
C ALA A 69 -1.96 -14.35 7.62
N ALA A 70 -2.66 -14.21 6.48
CA ALA A 70 -3.93 -14.90 6.24
C ALA A 70 -3.76 -16.43 6.29
N ARG A 71 -2.79 -16.99 5.55
CA ARG A 71 -2.57 -18.43 5.48
C ARG A 71 -2.18 -19.07 6.82
N ARG A 72 -1.33 -18.41 7.61
CA ARG A 72 -0.88 -18.94 8.89
C ARG A 72 -2.00 -18.98 9.95
N LEU A 73 -2.95 -18.06 9.89
CA LEU A 73 -4.12 -18.10 10.76
C LEU A 73 -5.07 -19.25 10.43
N VAL A 74 -5.26 -19.55 9.15
CA VAL A 74 -6.10 -20.68 8.70
C VAL A 74 -5.50 -22.02 9.14
N ASN A 75 -4.17 -22.17 9.08
CA ASN A 75 -3.49 -23.43 9.39
C ASN A 75 -3.26 -23.70 10.90
N LYS A 76 -3.93 -22.97 11.81
CA LYS A 76 -3.91 -23.16 13.28
C LYS A 76 -2.51 -23.35 13.90
N SER A 77 -1.52 -22.52 13.55
CA SER A 77 -0.26 -22.50 14.33
C SER A 77 -0.54 -22.01 15.76
N ASN A 78 0.32 -22.36 16.73
CA ASN A 78 0.22 -21.78 18.08
C ASN A 78 0.53 -20.27 18.01
N ASN A 79 -0.35 -19.42 18.56
CA ASN A 79 -0.22 -17.95 18.71
C ASN A 79 0.09 -17.11 17.44
N PRO A 80 -0.57 -17.30 16.29
CA PRO A 80 -0.18 -16.66 15.03
C PRO A 80 -0.34 -15.14 15.04
N HIS A 81 -1.34 -14.62 15.77
CA HIS A 81 -1.70 -13.21 15.71
C HIS A 81 -0.58 -12.26 16.19
N HIS A 82 0.03 -12.56 17.35
CA HIS A 82 1.08 -11.70 17.92
C HIS A 82 2.38 -11.78 17.14
N ASP A 83 2.78 -13.01 16.80
CA ASP A 83 4.01 -13.27 16.03
C ASP A 83 3.95 -12.59 14.66
N LEU A 84 2.77 -12.58 14.03
CA LEU A 84 2.56 -11.89 12.77
C LEU A 84 2.63 -10.37 12.91
N LEU A 85 1.97 -9.76 13.91
CA LEU A 85 2.05 -8.31 14.10
C LEU A 85 3.49 -7.86 14.42
N LYS A 86 4.22 -8.61 15.26
CA LYS A 86 5.62 -8.32 15.56
C LYS A 86 6.49 -8.46 14.30
N PHE A 87 6.30 -9.53 13.53
CA PHE A 87 6.99 -9.72 12.26
C PHE A 87 6.69 -8.58 11.27
N GLY A 88 5.43 -8.18 11.14
CA GLY A 88 5.02 -7.04 10.30
C GLY A 88 5.67 -5.73 10.73
N LEU A 89 5.78 -5.48 12.03
CA LEU A 89 6.48 -4.31 12.55
C LEU A 89 7.98 -4.36 12.27
N GLU A 90 8.63 -5.51 12.46
CA GLU A 90 10.05 -5.70 12.15
C GLU A 90 10.34 -5.46 10.65
N VAL A 91 9.48 -5.96 9.76
CA VAL A 91 9.60 -5.72 8.31
C VAL A 91 9.33 -4.24 7.99
N ALA A 92 8.33 -3.61 8.60
CA ALA A 92 8.06 -2.19 8.41
C ALA A 92 9.25 -1.32 8.83
N ILE A 93 9.87 -1.59 9.98
CA ILE A 93 11.08 -0.90 10.44
C ILE A 93 12.23 -1.13 9.45
N ALA A 94 12.46 -2.37 9.01
CA ALA A 94 13.50 -2.67 8.03
C ALA A 94 13.28 -1.94 6.70
N VAL A 95 12.04 -1.86 6.22
CA VAL A 95 11.66 -1.09 5.02
C VAL A 95 11.91 0.39 5.22
N MET A 96 11.59 0.97 6.39
CA MET A 96 11.85 2.38 6.66
C MET A 96 13.35 2.68 6.69
N LEU A 97 14.15 1.84 7.36
CA LEU A 97 15.61 1.99 7.40
C LEU A 97 16.22 1.87 6.00
N LEU A 98 15.76 0.89 5.21
CA LEU A 98 16.18 0.73 3.83
C LEU A 98 15.79 1.95 2.98
N THR A 99 14.61 2.51 3.21
CA THR A 99 14.14 3.71 2.51
C THR A 99 15.03 4.92 2.80
N LEU A 100 15.43 5.14 4.06
CA LEU A 100 16.35 6.23 4.42
C LEU A 100 17.67 6.11 3.65
N VAL A 101 18.22 4.89 3.57
CA VAL A 101 19.49 4.65 2.85
C VAL A 101 19.33 4.80 1.33
N ILE A 102 18.30 4.18 0.74
CA ILE A 102 18.09 4.16 -0.71
C ILE A 102 17.63 5.54 -1.23
N SER A 103 16.94 6.34 -0.44
CA SER A 103 16.48 7.66 -0.89
C SER A 103 17.63 8.60 -1.24
N PHE A 104 18.82 8.42 -0.63
CA PHE A 104 19.99 9.24 -0.92
C PHE A 104 20.47 9.12 -2.39
N PRO A 105 20.85 7.93 -2.91
CA PRO A 105 21.20 7.82 -4.32
C PRO A 105 20.02 8.13 -5.25
N LEU A 106 18.79 7.79 -4.87
CA LEU A 106 17.61 8.08 -5.68
C LEU A 106 17.33 9.59 -5.83
N SER A 107 17.64 10.38 -4.81
CA SER A 107 17.50 11.84 -4.85
C SER A 107 18.35 12.44 -5.97
N GLY A 108 19.61 11.98 -6.11
CA GLY A 108 20.50 12.38 -7.20
C GLY A 108 20.05 11.85 -8.57
N ILE A 109 19.63 10.59 -8.65
CA ILE A 109 19.23 9.95 -9.92
C ILE A 109 17.98 10.61 -10.52
N PHE A 110 16.97 10.90 -9.69
CA PHE A 110 15.69 11.43 -10.16
C PHE A 110 15.58 12.96 -10.09
N ASN A 111 16.60 13.62 -9.53
CA ASN A 111 16.59 15.04 -9.19
C ASN A 111 15.33 15.42 -8.39
N ILE A 112 15.10 14.70 -7.29
CA ILE A 112 13.99 14.90 -6.35
C ILE A 112 14.58 15.10 -4.97
N ASP A 113 14.01 16.03 -4.19
CA ASP A 113 14.43 16.26 -2.82
C ASP A 113 14.43 14.97 -1.97
N TYR A 114 15.48 14.80 -1.18
CA TYR A 114 15.69 13.61 -0.36
C TYR A 114 14.54 13.36 0.61
N TRP A 115 14.01 14.40 1.27
CA TRP A 115 12.94 14.24 2.25
C TRP A 115 11.60 13.92 1.60
N VAL A 116 11.34 14.48 0.41
CA VAL A 116 10.18 14.11 -0.42
C VAL A 116 10.19 12.60 -0.72
N LEU A 117 11.35 12.07 -1.13
CA LEU A 117 11.51 10.63 -1.38
C LEU A 117 11.36 9.80 -0.10
N VAL A 118 12.00 10.20 1.00
CA VAL A 118 11.90 9.50 2.29
C VAL A 118 10.46 9.40 2.76
N LEU A 119 9.68 10.49 2.67
CA LEU A 119 8.28 10.47 3.10
C LEU A 119 7.43 9.61 2.17
N THR A 120 7.61 9.73 0.86
CA THR A 120 6.73 9.06 -0.11
C THR A 120 7.01 7.57 -0.24
N ILE A 121 8.28 7.20 -0.37
CA ILE A 121 8.71 5.79 -0.39
C ILE A 121 8.55 5.21 1.02
N GLY A 122 8.82 6.01 2.07
CA GLY A 122 8.73 5.58 3.46
C GLY A 122 7.32 5.17 3.86
N ALA A 123 6.29 5.64 3.14
CA ALA A 123 4.91 5.21 3.33
C ALA A 123 4.70 3.70 3.08
N ILE A 124 5.63 3.02 2.39
CA ILE A 124 5.64 1.55 2.28
C ILE A 124 5.76 0.91 3.67
N ALA A 125 6.51 1.50 4.60
CA ALA A 125 6.70 0.93 5.94
C ALA A 125 5.37 0.81 6.74
N PRO A 126 4.60 1.88 6.99
CA PRO A 126 3.29 1.73 7.62
C PRO A 126 2.31 0.93 6.75
N PHE A 127 2.43 0.96 5.42
CA PHE A 127 1.66 0.09 4.53
C PHE A 127 1.90 -1.41 4.77
N VAL A 128 3.15 -1.83 4.98
CA VAL A 128 3.49 -3.22 5.33
C VAL A 128 2.85 -3.62 6.67
N PHE A 129 2.86 -2.70 7.64
CA PHE A 129 2.24 -2.97 8.94
C PHE A 129 0.72 -3.11 8.84
N ILE A 130 0.02 -2.22 8.15
CA ILE A 130 -1.43 -2.36 7.93
C ILE A 130 -1.77 -3.57 7.05
N SER A 131 -0.94 -3.93 6.08
CA SER A 131 -1.12 -5.15 5.25
C SER A 131 -1.08 -6.42 6.09
N THR A 132 -0.22 -6.45 7.12
CA THR A 132 -0.18 -7.55 8.10
C THR A 132 -1.52 -7.66 8.84
N GLN A 133 -2.10 -6.52 9.25
CA GLN A 133 -3.37 -6.45 9.96
C GLN A 133 -4.55 -6.87 9.07
N ILE A 134 -4.54 -6.45 7.80
CA ILE A 134 -5.48 -6.91 6.77
C ILE A 134 -5.41 -8.43 6.63
N GLY A 135 -4.20 -9.00 6.51
CA GLY A 135 -4.02 -10.45 6.38
C GLY A 135 -4.52 -11.21 7.60
N ILE A 136 -4.32 -10.68 8.81
CA ILE A 136 -4.90 -11.25 10.03
C ILE A 136 -6.43 -11.16 10.01
N ALA A 137 -7.01 -10.01 9.68
CA ALA A 137 -8.47 -9.85 9.62
C ALA A 137 -9.08 -10.82 8.58
N GLN A 138 -8.41 -10.99 7.45
CA GLN A 138 -8.77 -11.93 6.40
C GLN A 138 -8.70 -13.39 6.89
N GLY A 139 -7.60 -13.79 7.53
CA GLY A 139 -7.44 -15.15 8.07
C GLY A 139 -8.37 -15.48 9.25
N LYS A 140 -8.91 -14.47 9.94
CA LYS A 140 -9.96 -14.63 10.97
C LYS A 140 -11.39 -14.54 10.42
N GLU A 141 -11.55 -14.31 9.12
CA GLU A 141 -12.86 -14.07 8.49
C GLU A 141 -13.63 -12.89 9.11
N PHE A 142 -12.91 -11.87 9.59
CA PHE A 142 -13.51 -10.66 10.16
C PHE A 142 -13.90 -9.66 9.06
N TYR A 143 -14.81 -10.05 8.16
CA TYR A 143 -15.14 -9.32 6.93
C TYR A 143 -15.45 -7.83 7.14
N LEU A 144 -16.21 -7.47 8.19
CA LEU A 144 -16.52 -6.07 8.52
C LEU A 144 -15.28 -5.28 8.97
N ARG A 145 -14.41 -5.88 9.79
CA ARG A 145 -13.17 -5.24 10.23
C ARG A 145 -12.19 -5.12 9.08
N LEU A 146 -12.12 -6.14 8.23
CA LEU A 146 -11.31 -6.14 7.01
C LEU A 146 -11.69 -4.97 6.11
N ALA A 147 -12.99 -4.82 5.81
CA ALA A 147 -13.48 -3.69 5.02
C ALA A 147 -13.20 -2.34 5.69
N GLY A 148 -13.43 -2.22 7.01
CA GLY A 148 -13.11 -1.01 7.76
C GLY A 148 -11.62 -0.63 7.69
N ILE A 149 -10.71 -1.60 7.78
CA ILE A 149 -9.26 -1.38 7.66
C ILE A 149 -8.90 -0.88 6.25
N TYR A 150 -9.47 -1.47 5.18
CA TYR A 150 -9.25 -0.98 3.83
C TYR A 150 -9.78 0.45 3.64
N ILE A 151 -10.98 0.76 4.13
CA ILE A 151 -11.58 2.09 4.02
C ILE A 151 -10.71 3.12 4.74
N VAL A 152 -10.29 2.84 5.98
CA VAL A 152 -9.40 3.72 6.75
C VAL A 152 -8.08 3.93 6.03
N PHE A 153 -7.47 2.87 5.48
CA PHE A 153 -6.26 2.98 4.68
C PHE A 153 -6.45 3.88 3.45
N GLY A 154 -7.52 3.66 2.68
CA GLY A 154 -7.83 4.45 1.49
C GLY A 154 -8.02 5.92 1.82
N ILE A 155 -8.84 6.23 2.83
CA ILE A 155 -9.11 7.60 3.27
C ILE A 155 -7.84 8.24 3.79
N GLY A 156 -7.19 7.65 4.79
CA GLY A 156 -6.03 8.27 5.43
C GLY A 156 -4.89 8.50 4.44
N ARG A 157 -4.53 7.49 3.64
CA ARG A 157 -3.44 7.64 2.66
C ARG A 157 -3.76 8.68 1.58
N SER A 158 -4.92 8.57 0.92
CA SER A 158 -5.20 9.37 -0.28
C SER A 158 -5.75 10.76 0.03
N ILE A 159 -6.65 10.89 1.02
CA ILE A 159 -7.22 12.20 1.36
C ILE A 159 -6.17 13.08 2.01
N SER A 160 -5.31 12.56 2.90
CA SER A 160 -4.26 13.37 3.52
C SER A 160 -3.26 13.89 2.49
N ALA A 161 -2.91 13.11 1.46
CA ALA A 161 -2.06 13.57 0.36
C ALA A 161 -2.73 14.69 -0.46
N ILE A 162 -4.03 14.56 -0.75
CA ILE A 162 -4.81 15.59 -1.46
C ILE A 162 -4.90 16.88 -0.63
N VAL A 163 -5.24 16.77 0.65
CA VAL A 163 -5.33 17.92 1.57
C VAL A 163 -3.98 18.63 1.66
N GLY A 164 -2.87 17.88 1.70
CA GLY A 164 -1.51 18.43 1.64
C GLY A 164 -1.31 19.36 0.44
N LEU A 165 -1.68 18.91 -0.76
CA LEU A 165 -1.57 19.72 -1.99
C LEU A 165 -2.39 21.01 -1.95
N PHE A 166 -3.57 20.98 -1.34
CA PHE A 166 -4.40 22.18 -1.21
C PHE A 166 -3.84 23.19 -0.20
N ILE A 167 -3.12 22.72 0.83
CA ILE A 167 -2.48 23.59 1.83
C ILE A 167 -1.18 24.17 1.29
N TYR A 168 -0.36 23.34 0.65
CA TYR A 168 0.94 23.72 0.11
C TYR A 168 1.20 22.92 -1.18
N PRO A 169 1.12 23.51 -2.38
CA PRO A 169 1.10 22.80 -3.66
C PRO A 169 2.50 22.36 -4.12
N GLU A 170 3.23 21.67 -3.24
CA GLU A 170 4.59 21.18 -3.43
C GLU A 170 4.65 19.68 -3.10
N LEU A 171 5.59 18.94 -3.67
CA LEU A 171 5.70 17.49 -3.46
C LEU A 171 5.95 17.09 -1.99
N ILE A 172 6.54 17.99 -1.19
CA ILE A 172 6.76 17.73 0.23
C ILE A 172 5.44 17.56 0.99
N SER A 173 4.40 18.33 0.64
CA SER A 173 3.09 18.22 1.31
C SER A 173 2.39 16.91 0.95
N VAL A 174 2.54 16.45 -0.30
CA VAL A 174 2.11 15.13 -0.76
C VAL A 174 2.80 14.06 0.07
N GLY A 175 4.13 14.12 0.20
CA GLY A 175 4.91 13.17 0.98
C GLY A 175 4.46 13.12 2.44
N ILE A 176 4.31 14.27 3.10
CA ILE A 176 3.84 14.36 4.50
C ILE A 176 2.45 13.74 4.63
N GLY A 177 1.52 14.14 3.77
CA GLY A 177 0.14 13.63 3.79
C GLY A 177 0.08 12.13 3.53
N PHE A 178 0.86 11.64 2.57
CA PHE A 178 0.90 10.24 2.18
C PHE A 178 1.50 9.35 3.28
N PHE A 179 2.65 9.74 3.84
CA PHE A 179 3.29 9.05 4.95
C PHE A 179 2.43 9.10 6.22
N GLY A 180 2.08 10.31 6.65
CA GLY A 180 1.33 10.56 7.88
C GLY A 180 -0.05 9.92 7.83
N GLY A 181 -0.75 10.06 6.71
CA GLY A 181 -2.05 9.44 6.48
C GLY A 181 -2.00 7.91 6.51
N THR A 182 -0.98 7.30 5.91
CA THR A 182 -0.79 5.84 5.95
C THR A 182 -0.42 5.37 7.36
N LEU A 183 0.44 6.10 8.06
CA LEU A 183 0.84 5.80 9.44
C LEU A 183 -0.34 5.87 10.41
N ILE A 184 -1.13 6.94 10.35
CA ILE A 184 -2.36 7.09 11.15
C ILE A 184 -3.33 5.95 10.83
N SER A 185 -3.49 5.62 9.54
CA SER A 185 -4.34 4.49 9.14
C SER A 185 -3.88 3.17 9.74
N ALA A 186 -2.57 2.90 9.75
CA ALA A 186 -2.00 1.69 10.32
C ALA A 186 -2.20 1.59 11.85
N ILE A 187 -2.19 2.73 12.54
CA ILE A 187 -2.51 2.84 13.97
C ILE A 187 -4.01 2.58 14.21
N LEU A 188 -4.88 3.25 13.45
CA LEU A 188 -6.34 3.09 13.56
C LEU A 188 -6.77 1.65 13.23
N ALA A 189 -6.17 1.05 12.21
CA ALA A 189 -6.39 -0.34 11.85
C ALA A 189 -6.10 -1.29 13.02
N HIS A 190 -5.10 -0.98 13.85
CA HIS A 190 -4.75 -1.82 15.00
C HIS A 190 -5.88 -1.85 16.03
N PHE A 191 -6.49 -0.68 16.27
CA PHE A 191 -7.64 -0.56 17.14
C PHE A 191 -8.88 -1.26 16.56
N ILE A 192 -9.11 -1.14 15.24
CA ILE A 192 -10.22 -1.83 14.54
C ILE A 192 -10.07 -3.35 14.63
N LEU A 193 -8.85 -3.86 14.46
CA LEU A 193 -8.55 -5.29 14.54
C LEU A 193 -8.79 -5.85 15.95
N GLY A 194 -8.60 -5.00 16.97
CA GLY A 194 -8.87 -5.27 18.38
C GLY A 194 -7.60 -5.60 19.18
N ASN A 195 -7.52 -5.05 20.40
CA ASN A 195 -6.35 -5.15 21.27
C ASN A 195 -5.97 -6.59 21.61
N SER A 196 -4.69 -6.88 21.40
CA SER A 196 -4.09 -8.14 21.80
C SER A 196 -3.10 -7.88 22.94
N LYS A 197 -3.53 -8.09 24.20
CA LYS A 197 -2.83 -7.73 25.45
C LYS A 197 -1.40 -8.30 25.61
N LYS A 198 -0.88 -9.10 24.66
CA LYS A 198 0.42 -9.79 24.71
C LYS A 198 1.36 -9.53 23.50
N PHE A 199 1.21 -8.40 22.80
CA PHE A 199 2.03 -8.04 21.62
C PHE A 199 3.56 -8.22 21.79
N TRP A 200 4.10 -7.91 22.98
CA TRP A 200 5.55 -7.89 23.22
C TRP A 200 6.20 -9.21 23.68
N LYS A 201 5.44 -10.28 23.93
CA LYS A 201 5.96 -11.54 24.55
C LYS A 201 6.29 -12.67 23.57
N SER A 202 6.51 -12.35 22.30
CA SER A 202 6.58 -13.31 21.19
C SER A 202 8.03 -13.66 20.75
N ASN A 203 8.29 -14.93 20.46
CA ASN A 203 9.56 -15.43 19.91
C ASN A 203 9.56 -15.37 18.37
N ARG A 204 10.57 -14.71 17.79
CA ARG A 204 10.71 -14.53 16.33
C ARG A 204 11.03 -15.86 15.63
N ALA A 205 10.23 -16.28 14.66
CA ALA A 205 10.56 -17.41 13.80
C ALA A 205 11.36 -16.96 12.56
N LYS A 206 12.66 -17.30 12.48
CA LYS A 206 13.52 -17.05 11.30
C LYS A 206 12.90 -17.53 9.97
N LYS A 207 12.02 -18.53 10.01
CA LYS A 207 11.31 -19.10 8.84
C LYS A 207 10.45 -18.06 8.09
N SER A 208 10.04 -16.96 8.72
CA SER A 208 9.14 -15.96 8.12
C SER A 208 9.78 -15.08 7.04
N VAL A 209 11.09 -14.82 7.09
CA VAL A 209 11.76 -13.94 6.11
C VAL A 209 11.89 -14.61 4.73
N ASN A 210 12.36 -15.86 4.69
CA ASN A 210 12.45 -16.61 3.42
C ASN A 210 11.08 -16.83 2.79
N GLU A 211 10.04 -17.03 3.61
CA GLU A 211 8.67 -17.15 3.13
C GLU A 211 8.20 -15.83 2.48
N LEU A 212 8.52 -14.68 3.10
CA LEU A 212 8.22 -13.36 2.54
C LEU A 212 8.93 -13.12 1.21
N LEU A 213 10.23 -13.43 1.12
CA LEU A 213 11.00 -13.28 -0.13
C LEU A 213 10.37 -14.11 -1.26
N LYS A 214 10.06 -15.39 -1.01
CA LYS A 214 9.41 -16.27 -1.99
C LYS A 214 8.01 -15.80 -2.38
N ALA A 215 7.24 -15.27 -1.43
CA ALA A 215 5.90 -14.73 -1.69
C ALA A 215 5.94 -13.43 -2.49
N THR A 216 7.04 -12.67 -2.40
CA THR A 216 7.16 -11.33 -2.98
C THR A 216 7.79 -11.35 -4.38
N GLN A 217 8.69 -12.30 -4.69
CA GLN A 217 9.54 -12.25 -5.90
C GLN A 217 8.78 -12.07 -7.22
N ALA A 218 7.68 -12.81 -7.43
CA ALA A 218 6.96 -12.79 -8.71
C ALA A 218 6.18 -11.49 -8.89
N LEU A 219 5.53 -11.01 -7.82
CA LEU A 219 4.86 -9.72 -7.82
C LEU A 219 5.87 -8.57 -7.93
N PHE A 220 7.02 -8.68 -7.26
CA PHE A 220 8.08 -7.69 -7.40
C PHE A 220 8.53 -7.53 -8.86
N ALA A 221 8.80 -8.63 -9.55
CA ALA A 221 9.17 -8.60 -10.96
C ALA A 221 8.07 -7.96 -11.83
N LEU A 222 6.80 -8.31 -11.60
CA LEU A 222 5.67 -7.72 -12.32
C LEU A 222 5.56 -6.21 -12.06
N TYR A 223 5.66 -5.78 -10.80
CA TYR A 223 5.56 -4.36 -10.44
C TYR A 223 6.76 -3.55 -10.95
N VAL A 224 7.96 -4.13 -11.01
CA VAL A 224 9.09 -3.51 -11.72
C VAL A 224 8.75 -3.35 -13.20
N LEU A 225 8.28 -4.41 -13.86
CA LEU A 225 7.98 -4.38 -15.29
C LEU A 225 6.91 -3.33 -15.66
N VAL A 226 5.89 -3.14 -14.81
CA VAL A 226 4.79 -2.18 -15.03
C VAL A 226 5.13 -0.74 -14.59
N ASN A 227 6.30 -0.53 -13.97
CA ASN A 227 6.71 0.80 -13.45
C ASN A 227 8.08 1.26 -13.91
N ILE A 228 8.91 0.40 -14.49
CA ILE A 228 10.28 0.75 -14.89
C ILE A 228 10.27 1.86 -15.95
N ASP A 229 9.25 1.89 -16.78
CA ASP A 229 9.05 2.84 -17.86
C ASP A 229 8.89 4.29 -17.36
N VAL A 230 8.05 4.53 -16.35
CA VAL A 230 7.90 5.87 -15.74
C VAL A 230 9.16 6.33 -15.01
N LEU A 231 9.95 5.39 -14.46
CA LEU A 231 11.25 5.72 -13.87
C LEU A 231 12.27 6.11 -14.93
N LEU A 232 12.35 5.35 -16.02
CA LEU A 232 13.23 5.66 -17.15
C LEU A 232 12.85 6.98 -17.81
N ALA A 233 11.55 7.25 -17.97
CA ALA A 233 11.06 8.52 -18.48
C ALA A 233 11.54 9.71 -17.64
N ARG A 234 11.58 9.58 -16.31
CA ARG A 234 12.11 10.65 -15.43
C ARG A 234 13.62 10.84 -15.54
N ILE A 235 14.37 9.79 -15.88
CA ILE A 235 15.84 9.85 -15.99
C ILE A 235 16.28 10.37 -17.36
N VAL A 236 15.57 9.95 -18.43
CA VAL A 236 16.01 10.15 -19.82
C VAL A 236 15.37 11.39 -20.45
N LEU A 237 14.14 11.74 -20.09
CA LEU A 237 13.43 12.87 -20.67
C LEU A 237 13.66 14.15 -19.86
N THR A 238 13.30 15.29 -20.44
CA THR A 238 13.25 16.55 -19.68
C THR A 238 12.19 16.47 -18.57
N PRO A 239 12.29 17.27 -17.50
CA PRO A 239 11.29 17.26 -16.42
C PRO A 239 9.86 17.42 -16.92
N GLU A 240 9.63 18.32 -17.88
CA GLU A 240 8.31 18.58 -18.46
C GLU A 240 7.78 17.39 -19.27
N GLU A 241 8.61 16.80 -20.12
CA GLU A 241 8.27 15.61 -20.91
C GLU A 241 7.98 14.40 -20.02
N SER A 242 8.75 14.24 -18.93
CA SER A 242 8.50 13.20 -17.94
C SER A 242 7.13 13.38 -17.26
N GLY A 243 6.66 14.62 -17.10
CA GLY A 243 5.31 14.95 -16.64
C GLY A 243 4.22 14.51 -17.61
N ILE A 244 4.37 14.85 -18.90
CA ILE A 244 3.43 14.45 -19.95
C ILE A 244 3.35 12.92 -20.04
N TYR A 245 4.51 12.25 -19.99
CA TYR A 245 4.59 10.79 -19.95
C TYR A 245 3.87 10.21 -18.74
N ALA A 246 4.06 10.78 -17.55
CA ALA A 246 3.40 10.34 -16.32
C ALA A 246 1.86 10.46 -16.39
N VAL A 247 1.33 11.49 -17.06
CA VAL A 247 -0.13 11.62 -17.31
C VAL A 247 -0.62 10.49 -18.22
N GLY A 248 0.10 10.20 -19.31
CA GLY A 248 -0.21 9.07 -20.19
C GLY A 248 -0.19 7.73 -19.46
N MET A 249 0.83 7.51 -18.61
CA MET A 249 0.95 6.32 -17.77
C MET A 249 -0.18 6.19 -16.75
N LEU A 250 -0.67 7.30 -16.18
CA LEU A 250 -1.82 7.28 -15.29
C LEU A 250 -3.04 6.69 -16.00
N VAL A 251 -3.31 7.12 -17.24
CA VAL A 251 -4.42 6.61 -18.06
C VAL A 251 -4.21 5.13 -18.40
N ALA A 252 -3.00 4.74 -18.80
CA ALA A 252 -2.68 3.34 -19.11
C ALA A 252 -2.90 2.42 -17.89
N LYS A 253 -2.48 2.86 -16.69
CA LYS A 253 -2.68 2.09 -15.45
C LYS A 253 -4.15 2.00 -15.04
N ILE A 254 -4.95 3.04 -15.30
CA ILE A 254 -6.40 2.96 -15.10
C ILE A 254 -6.97 1.84 -15.98
N ALA A 255 -6.64 1.82 -17.27
CA ALA A 255 -7.11 0.76 -18.17
C ALA A 255 -6.62 -0.64 -17.74
N PHE A 256 -5.37 -0.76 -17.28
CA PHE A 256 -4.77 -2.03 -16.87
C PHE A 256 -5.41 -2.61 -15.59
N PHE A 257 -5.68 -1.78 -14.59
CA PHE A 257 -6.16 -2.25 -13.28
C PHE A 257 -7.68 -2.19 -13.12
N MET A 258 -8.41 -1.49 -14.00
CA MET A 258 -9.88 -1.44 -13.96
C MET A 258 -10.56 -2.83 -13.98
N PRO A 259 -10.10 -3.82 -14.76
CA PRO A 259 -10.69 -5.16 -14.72
C PRO A 259 -10.66 -5.79 -13.32
N GLN A 260 -9.62 -5.54 -12.53
CA GLN A 260 -9.51 -6.07 -11.16
C GLN A 260 -10.61 -5.51 -10.25
N ALA A 261 -11.00 -4.24 -10.43
CA ALA A 261 -12.09 -3.64 -9.65
C ALA A 261 -13.44 -4.28 -9.97
N ILE A 262 -13.65 -4.71 -11.22
CA ILE A 262 -14.86 -5.40 -11.66
C ILE A 262 -14.93 -6.81 -11.06
N THR A 263 -13.82 -7.56 -11.09
CA THR A 263 -13.73 -8.93 -10.53
C THR A 263 -13.96 -8.99 -9.02
N VAL A 264 -13.77 -7.88 -8.30
CA VAL A 264 -14.02 -7.81 -6.85
C VAL A 264 -15.51 -7.59 -6.52
N VAL A 265 -16.28 -7.09 -7.48
CA VAL A 265 -17.71 -6.76 -7.32
C VAL A 265 -18.63 -7.86 -7.89
N LEU A 266 -18.16 -8.62 -8.88
CA LEU A 266 -18.85 -9.79 -9.48
C LEU A 266 -18.57 -11.09 -8.71
#